data_AF-A0A4Q5RQ02-F1
#
_entry.id   AF-A0A4Q5RQ02-F1
#
_cell.length_a   1.000
_cell.length_b   1.000
_cell.length_c   1.000
_cell.angle_alpha   90.00
_cell.angle_beta   90.00
_cell.angle_gamma   90.00
#
_symmetry.space_group_name_H-M   'P 1'
#
loop_
_entity.id
_entity.type
_entity.pdbx_description
1 polymer ?
#
loop_
_entity_poly.entity_id
_entity_poly.type
_entity_poly.pdbx_seq_one_letter_code
_entity_poly.pdbx_strand_id
1 'polypeptide(L)'
;MKKELLYAITCLAFCTIIGGAVYEHINIVPVWSAAPPISLSMFQGEYGMKQEYFWKFIHPVNLLLFIVTLIVHWRSTRRKTILAVLGGYLTILIITSIYFVPELIQITTTAFSKTADNHLTSRASLWETLSLVRLVILIVLSLVLFLGLTKSPSPALNEK
;
A
#
# COMPACT_ATOMS: atom_id res chain seq x y z
N MET A 1 27.77 -6.27 1.57
CA MET A 1 26.79 -7.35 1.86
C MET A 1 25.67 -6.92 2.81
N LYS A 2 25.94 -6.48 4.06
CA LYS A 2 24.87 -6.12 5.03
C LYS A 2 23.94 -4.97 4.58
N LYS A 3 24.48 -3.92 3.94
CA LYS A 3 23.69 -2.77 3.42
C LYS A 3 22.79 -3.15 2.23
N GLU A 4 23.32 -3.98 1.33
CA GLU A 4 22.60 -4.52 0.17
C GLU A 4 21.41 -5.38 0.62
N LEU A 5 21.65 -6.24 1.60
CA LEU A 5 20.61 -7.08 2.18
C LEU A 5 19.48 -6.23 2.79
N LEU A 6 19.81 -5.18 3.55
CA LEU A 6 18.81 -4.25 4.09
C LEU A 6 17.96 -3.61 2.98
N TYR A 7 18.59 -3.15 1.89
CA TYR A 7 17.86 -2.57 0.77
C TYR A 7 16.92 -3.60 0.11
N ALA A 8 17.40 -4.82 -0.09
CA ALA A 8 16.60 -5.92 -0.65
C ALA A 8 15.42 -6.27 0.27
N ILE A 9 15.62 -6.30 1.59
CA ILE A 9 14.55 -6.49 2.58
C ILE A 9 13.51 -5.37 2.48
N THR A 10 13.93 -4.12 2.30
CA THR A 10 13.01 -2.99 2.09
C THR A 10 12.21 -3.13 0.80
N CYS A 11 12.84 -3.61 -0.28
CA CYS A 11 12.12 -3.91 -1.54
C CYS A 11 11.08 -5.02 -1.33
N LEU A 12 11.46 -6.11 -0.66
CA LEU A 12 10.56 -7.21 -0.36
C LEU A 12 9.38 -6.76 0.51
N ALA A 13 9.64 -6.01 1.58
CA ALA A 13 8.60 -5.48 2.46
C ALA A 13 7.62 -4.56 1.71
N PHE A 14 8.12 -3.74 0.78
CA PHE A 14 7.28 -2.88 -0.04
C PHE A 14 6.44 -3.69 -1.04
N CYS A 15 7.00 -4.78 -1.58
CA CYS A 15 6.25 -5.71 -2.42
C CYS A 15 5.15 -6.45 -1.64
N THR A 16 5.33 -6.72 -0.34
CA THR A 16 4.27 -7.32 0.49
C THR A 16 3.02 -6.44 0.56
N ILE A 17 3.18 -5.11 0.62
CA ILE A 17 2.04 -4.16 0.55
C ILE A 17 1.31 -4.31 -0.79
N ILE A 18 2.08 -4.34 -1.88
CA ILE A 18 1.54 -4.48 -3.23
C ILE A 18 0.83 -5.82 -3.40
N GLY A 19 1.42 -6.91 -2.90
CA GLY A 19 0.80 -8.24 -2.92
C GLY A 19 -0.52 -8.28 -2.17
N GLY A 20 -0.60 -7.65 -0.99
CA GLY A 20 -1.86 -7.52 -0.24
C GLY A 20 -2.92 -6.74 -1.03
N ALA A 21 -2.54 -5.62 -1.64
CA ALA A 21 -3.45 -4.81 -2.45
C ALA A 21 -3.92 -5.53 -3.73
N VAL A 22 -3.02 -6.26 -4.40
CA VAL A 22 -3.36 -7.12 -5.55
C VAL A 22 -4.36 -8.20 -5.14
N TYR A 23 -4.11 -8.88 -4.02
CA TYR A 23 -5.02 -9.89 -3.51
C TYR A 23 -6.40 -9.30 -3.20
N GLU A 24 -6.46 -8.13 -2.56
CA GLU A 24 -7.73 -7.45 -2.31
C GLU A 24 -8.47 -7.13 -3.60
N HIS A 25 -7.79 -6.58 -4.61
CA HIS A 25 -8.41 -6.22 -5.89
C HIS A 25 -8.83 -7.40 -6.75
N ILE A 26 -8.28 -8.60 -6.51
CA ILE A 26 -8.69 -9.82 -7.22
C ILE A 26 -9.83 -10.53 -6.50
N ASN A 27 -9.75 -10.65 -5.17
CA ASN A 27 -10.63 -11.56 -4.42
C ASN A 27 -11.62 -10.86 -3.49
N ILE A 28 -11.33 -9.64 -3.03
CA ILE A 28 -12.10 -9.01 -1.95
C ILE A 28 -12.93 -7.85 -2.47
N VAL A 29 -12.29 -6.88 -3.13
CA VAL A 29 -12.92 -5.64 -3.60
C VAL A 29 -14.08 -5.91 -4.56
N PRO A 30 -13.90 -6.72 -5.62
CA PRO A 30 -15.00 -6.99 -6.56
C PRO A 30 -16.19 -7.68 -5.89
N VAL A 31 -15.95 -8.45 -4.80
CA VAL A 31 -17.01 -9.15 -4.09
C VAL A 31 -17.86 -8.17 -3.29
N TRP A 32 -17.24 -7.31 -2.48
CA TRP A 32 -18.01 -6.39 -1.65
C TRP A 32 -18.54 -5.18 -2.43
N SER A 33 -17.87 -4.76 -3.52
CA SER A 33 -18.30 -3.62 -4.33
C SER A 33 -19.46 -3.93 -5.29
N ALA A 34 -19.73 -5.22 -5.57
CA ALA A 34 -20.69 -5.64 -6.59
C ALA A 34 -22.13 -5.16 -6.36
N ALA A 35 -22.62 -5.19 -5.11
CA ALA A 35 -24.00 -4.84 -4.79
C ALA A 35 -24.18 -4.42 -3.32
N PRO A 36 -23.43 -3.43 -2.79
CA PRO A 36 -23.62 -3.04 -1.40
C PRO A 36 -25.04 -2.46 -1.18
N PRO A 37 -25.66 -2.67 -0.01
CA PRO A 37 -25.08 -3.29 1.19
C PRO A 37 -25.23 -4.83 1.26
N ILE A 38 -25.95 -5.49 0.34
CA ILE A 38 -26.15 -6.96 0.43
C ILE A 38 -24.82 -7.73 0.32
N SER A 39 -23.90 -7.25 -0.53
CA SER A 39 -22.55 -7.83 -0.69
C SER A 39 -21.59 -7.55 0.49
N LEU A 40 -21.97 -6.70 1.44
CA LEU A 40 -21.12 -6.35 2.60
C LEU A 40 -21.17 -7.38 3.71
N SER A 41 -21.95 -8.45 3.56
CA SER A 41 -22.09 -9.51 4.57
C SER A 41 -20.76 -10.13 4.99
N MET A 42 -19.74 -10.13 4.13
CA MET A 42 -18.39 -10.61 4.45
C MET A 42 -17.66 -9.80 5.56
N PHE A 43 -18.10 -8.57 5.83
CA PHE A 43 -17.56 -7.72 6.89
C PHE A 43 -18.41 -7.75 8.17
N GLN A 44 -19.54 -8.46 8.14
CA GLN A 44 -20.54 -8.42 9.20
C GLN A 44 -20.58 -9.73 10.00
N GLY A 45 -21.16 -9.68 11.20
CA GLY A 45 -21.26 -10.83 12.11
C GLY A 45 -19.99 -11.08 12.94
N GLU A 46 -20.04 -12.12 13.78
CA GLU A 46 -18.99 -12.46 14.75
C GLU A 46 -17.62 -12.71 14.11
N TYR A 47 -17.63 -13.28 12.90
CA TYR A 47 -16.42 -13.66 12.14
C TYR A 47 -16.20 -12.79 10.90
N GLY A 48 -16.75 -11.58 10.87
CA GLY A 48 -16.55 -10.63 9.77
C GLY A 48 -15.07 -10.36 9.49
N MET A 49 -14.71 -10.18 8.23
CA MET A 49 -13.33 -9.98 7.80
C MET A 49 -12.76 -8.67 8.37
N LYS A 50 -11.56 -8.74 8.95
CA LYS A 50 -10.85 -7.60 9.56
C LYS A 50 -9.57 -7.26 8.81
N GLN A 51 -9.71 -6.69 7.62
CA GLN A 51 -8.57 -6.33 6.75
C GLN A 51 -7.61 -5.34 7.41
N GLU A 52 -8.14 -4.49 8.28
CA GLU A 52 -7.39 -3.50 9.06
C GLU A 52 -6.20 -4.07 9.83
N TYR A 53 -6.25 -5.34 10.26
CA TYR A 53 -5.13 -5.95 10.99
C TYR A 53 -3.89 -6.03 10.12
N PHE A 54 -4.03 -6.37 8.83
CA PHE A 54 -2.88 -6.37 7.93
C PHE A 54 -2.33 -4.95 7.73
N TRP A 55 -3.21 -4.00 7.37
CA TRP A 55 -2.82 -2.64 6.99
C TRP A 55 -2.24 -1.82 8.14
N LYS A 56 -2.81 -1.95 9.36
CA LYS A 56 -2.32 -1.26 10.57
C LYS A 56 -0.88 -1.63 10.92
N PHE A 57 -0.44 -2.86 10.64
CA PHE A 57 0.92 -3.31 10.97
C PHE A 57 1.90 -3.16 9.80
N ILE A 58 1.48 -3.47 8.57
CA ILE A 58 2.42 -3.49 7.43
C ILE A 58 2.93 -2.09 7.04
N HIS A 59 2.09 -1.05 7.18
CA HIS A 59 2.47 0.31 6.82
C HIS A 59 3.56 0.89 7.76
N PRO A 60 3.42 0.85 9.11
CA PRO A 60 4.49 1.29 10.02
C PRO A 60 5.80 0.52 9.84
N VAL A 61 5.73 -0.81 9.66
CA VAL A 61 6.92 -1.64 9.44
C VAL A 61 7.66 -1.20 8.17
N ASN A 62 6.93 -0.95 7.08
CA ASN A 62 7.54 -0.46 5.85
C ASN A 62 8.16 0.93 6.01
N LEU A 63 7.45 1.86 6.65
CA LEU A 63 7.99 3.21 6.90
C LEU A 63 9.30 3.15 7.71
N LEU A 64 9.34 2.32 8.74
CA LEU A 64 10.56 2.11 9.53
C LEU A 64 11.70 1.57 8.66
N LEU A 65 11.44 0.55 7.84
CA LEU A 65 12.44 -0.01 6.92
C LEU A 65 12.96 1.03 5.92
N PHE A 66 12.07 1.85 5.35
CA PHE A 66 12.47 2.95 4.46
C PHE A 66 13.37 3.96 5.17
N ILE A 67 13.00 4.39 6.38
CA ILE A 67 13.78 5.37 7.16
C ILE A 67 15.16 4.80 7.48
N VAL A 68 15.23 3.58 8.00
CA VAL A 68 16.51 2.92 8.32
C VAL A 68 17.36 2.73 7.06
N THR A 69 16.74 2.30 5.95
CA THR A 69 17.44 2.14 4.67
C THR A 69 17.97 3.45 4.15
N LEU A 70 17.20 4.54 4.26
CA LEU A 70 17.60 5.88 3.86
C LEU A 70 18.78 6.40 4.68
N ILE A 71 18.75 6.21 6.01
CA ILE A 71 19.85 6.60 6.90
C ILE A 71 21.13 5.85 6.51
N VAL A 72 21.05 4.52 6.33
CA VAL A 72 22.21 3.68 5.96
C VAL A 72 22.78 4.04 4.58
N HIS A 73 21.93 4.47 3.65
CA HIS A 73 22.29 4.80 2.28
C HIS A 73 22.41 6.31 2.01
N TRP A 74 22.49 7.14 3.06
CA TRP A 74 22.43 8.60 2.94
C TRP A 74 23.52 9.20 2.04
N ARG A 75 24.74 8.66 2.09
CA ARG A 75 25.88 9.10 1.26
C ARG A 75 26.03 8.30 -0.05
N SER A 76 24.99 7.55 -0.46
CA SER A 76 25.04 6.72 -1.67
C SER A 76 24.27 7.33 -2.84
N THR A 77 24.60 6.86 -4.06
CA THR A 77 23.85 7.13 -5.30
C THR A 77 22.38 6.68 -5.23
N ARG A 78 22.04 5.79 -4.29
CA ARG A 78 20.68 5.27 -4.07
C ARG A 78 19.80 6.19 -3.24
N ARG A 79 20.37 7.17 -2.52
CA ARG A 79 19.60 8.12 -1.67
C ARG A 79 18.46 8.78 -2.44
N LYS A 80 18.72 9.26 -3.66
CA LYS A 80 17.70 9.94 -4.49
C LYS A 80 16.53 9.02 -4.81
N THR A 81 16.81 7.76 -5.14
CA THR A 81 15.79 6.74 -5.40
C THR A 81 14.96 6.46 -4.14
N ILE A 82 15.61 6.23 -2.99
CA ILE A 82 14.91 5.96 -1.73
C ILE A 82 14.02 7.15 -1.33
N LEU A 83 14.52 8.39 -1.44
CA LEU A 83 13.75 9.59 -1.14
C LEU A 83 12.54 9.76 -2.06
N ALA A 84 12.70 9.52 -3.37
CA ALA A 84 11.59 9.62 -4.31
C ALA A 84 10.49 8.61 -3.97
N VAL A 85 10.86 7.36 -3.68
CA VAL A 85 9.90 6.30 -3.34
C VAL A 85 9.25 6.55 -1.98
N LEU A 86 10.03 6.91 -0.96
CA LEU A 86 9.49 7.25 0.36
C LEU A 86 8.55 8.44 0.30
N GLY A 87 8.91 9.49 -0.45
CA GLY A 87 8.04 10.65 -0.66
C GLY A 87 6.72 10.27 -1.32
N GLY A 88 6.77 9.54 -2.44
CA GLY A 88 5.57 9.06 -3.12
C GLY A 88 4.71 8.15 -2.25
N TYR A 89 5.33 7.26 -1.47
CA TYR A 89 4.62 6.39 -0.55
C TYR A 89 3.94 7.16 0.60
N LEU A 90 4.62 8.16 1.19
CA LEU A 90 4.02 9.05 2.18
C LEU A 90 2.83 9.83 1.62
N THR A 91 2.95 10.36 0.40
CA THR A 91 1.82 11.02 -0.29
C THR A 91 0.63 10.07 -0.43
N ILE A 92 0.87 8.82 -0.85
CA ILE A 92 -0.19 7.81 -0.95
C ILE A 92 -0.82 7.51 0.41
N LEU A 93 -0.02 7.41 1.49
CA LEU A 93 -0.56 7.20 2.83
C LEU A 93 -1.42 8.36 3.32
N ILE A 94 -1.03 9.60 3.02
CA ILE A 94 -1.82 10.80 3.34
C ILE A 94 -3.16 10.80 2.58
N ILE A 95 -3.13 10.55 1.26
CA ILE A 95 -4.36 10.44 0.46
C ILE A 95 -5.23 9.29 0.99
N THR A 96 -4.60 8.18 1.38
CA THR A 96 -5.28 7.01 1.93
C THR A 96 -5.97 7.31 3.26
N SER A 97 -5.32 8.03 4.17
CA SER A 97 -5.92 8.39 5.45
C SER A 97 -7.03 9.43 5.32
N ILE A 98 -6.95 10.35 4.35
CA ILE A 98 -7.94 11.41 4.14
C ILE A 98 -9.18 10.90 3.40
N TYR A 99 -9.00 10.08 2.35
CA TYR A 99 -10.09 9.66 1.48
C TYR A 99 -10.40 8.16 1.58
N PHE A 100 -9.43 7.30 1.27
CA PHE A 100 -9.72 5.87 1.08
C PHE A 100 -10.16 5.15 2.36
N VAL A 101 -9.53 5.43 3.49
CA VAL A 101 -9.87 4.80 4.78
C VAL A 101 -11.24 5.25 5.27
N PRO A 102 -11.54 6.56 5.35
CA PRO A 102 -12.88 7.02 5.76
C PRO A 102 -13.98 6.52 4.83
N GLU A 103 -13.76 6.58 3.52
CA GLU A 103 -14.76 6.14 2.53
C GLU A 103 -15.01 4.63 2.62
N LEU A 104 -13.95 3.82 2.76
CA LEU A 104 -14.09 2.38 2.95
C LEU A 104 -14.90 2.06 4.20
N ILE A 105 -14.60 2.71 5.33
CA ILE A 105 -15.33 2.50 6.59
C ILE A 105 -16.80 2.86 6.39
N GLN A 106 -17.11 4.04 5.84
CA GLN A 106 -18.50 4.45 5.61
C GLN A 106 -19.28 3.45 4.76
N ILE A 107 -18.66 2.91 3.71
CA ILE A 107 -19.31 1.91 2.86
C ILE A 107 -19.49 0.61 3.64
N THR A 108 -18.42 0.03 4.19
CA THR A 108 -18.44 -1.34 4.74
C THR A 108 -19.19 -1.45 6.07
N THR A 109 -19.35 -0.34 6.82
CA THR A 109 -20.17 -0.31 8.03
C THR A 109 -21.64 0.00 7.76
N THR A 110 -22.05 0.14 6.50
CA THR A 110 -23.47 0.33 6.17
C THR A 110 -24.27 -0.89 6.62
N ALA A 111 -25.41 -0.65 7.27
CA ALA A 111 -26.27 -1.71 7.78
C ALA A 111 -26.74 -2.63 6.64
N PHE A 112 -26.80 -3.93 6.93
CA PHE A 112 -27.27 -4.92 5.97
C PHE A 112 -28.68 -4.59 5.47
N SER A 113 -28.88 -4.72 4.16
CA SER A 113 -30.20 -4.75 3.52
C SER A 113 -30.19 -5.81 2.42
N LYS A 114 -31.36 -6.40 2.16
CA LYS A 114 -31.54 -7.37 1.05
C LYS A 114 -31.62 -6.69 -0.32
N THR A 115 -31.73 -5.37 -0.36
CA THR A 115 -31.79 -4.58 -1.59
C THR A 115 -30.50 -3.81 -1.77
N ALA A 116 -29.91 -3.89 -2.96
CA ALA A 116 -28.77 -3.06 -3.32
C ALA A 116 -29.15 -1.58 -3.33
N ASP A 117 -28.20 -0.73 -2.95
CA ASP A 117 -28.32 0.72 -3.00
C ASP A 117 -27.46 1.26 -4.15
N ASN A 118 -28.10 1.90 -5.14
CA ASN A 118 -27.42 2.44 -6.32
C ASN A 118 -26.39 3.53 -5.96
N HIS A 119 -26.67 4.37 -4.97
CA HIS A 119 -25.75 5.42 -4.54
C HIS A 119 -24.53 4.80 -3.85
N LEU A 120 -24.75 3.80 -2.99
CA LEU A 120 -23.67 3.09 -2.32
C LEU A 120 -22.80 2.29 -3.30
N THR A 121 -23.43 1.65 -4.28
CA THR A 121 -22.75 0.89 -5.35
C THR A 121 -21.88 1.80 -6.21
N SER A 122 -22.38 2.99 -6.56
CA SER A 122 -21.60 3.99 -7.31
C SER A 122 -20.36 4.46 -6.53
N ARG A 123 -20.50 4.73 -5.23
CA ARG A 123 -19.37 5.07 -4.33
C ARG A 123 -18.35 3.94 -4.25
N ALA A 124 -18.81 2.70 -4.09
CA ALA A 124 -17.95 1.52 -4.06
C ALA A 124 -17.16 1.34 -5.37
N SER A 125 -17.81 1.49 -6.52
CA SER A 125 -17.17 1.41 -7.83
C SER A 125 -16.13 2.51 -8.07
N LEU A 126 -16.43 3.74 -7.63
CA LEU A 126 -15.47 4.84 -7.68
C LEU A 126 -14.27 4.56 -6.78
N TRP A 127 -14.51 4.09 -5.54
CA TRP A 127 -13.45 3.72 -4.61
C TRP A 127 -12.54 2.64 -5.20
N GLU A 128 -13.12 1.60 -5.79
CA GLU A 128 -12.40 0.50 -6.42
C GLU A 128 -11.51 1.02 -7.56
N THR A 129 -12.07 1.81 -8.47
CA THR A 129 -11.36 2.39 -9.61
C THR A 129 -10.18 3.25 -9.15
N LEU A 130 -10.39 4.16 -8.20
CA LEU A 130 -9.32 5.00 -7.67
C LEU A 130 -8.27 4.18 -6.90
N SER A 131 -8.70 3.12 -6.21
CA SER A 131 -7.80 2.23 -5.47
C SER A 131 -6.93 1.39 -6.41
N LEU A 132 -7.44 1.00 -7.58
CA LEU A 132 -6.65 0.37 -8.65
C LEU A 132 -5.61 1.34 -9.22
N VAL A 133 -5.98 2.60 -9.48
CA VAL A 133 -5.02 3.62 -9.92
C VAL A 133 -3.90 3.79 -8.88
N ARG A 134 -4.26 3.86 -7.60
CA ARG A 134 -3.29 3.92 -6.49
C ARG A 134 -2.37 2.70 -6.48
N LEU A 135 -2.89 1.49 -6.71
CA LEU A 135 -2.09 0.27 -6.82
C LEU A 135 -1.08 0.36 -7.97
N VAL A 136 -1.49 0.83 -9.16
CA VAL A 136 -0.57 1.02 -10.29
C VAL A 136 0.56 1.98 -9.92
N ILE A 137 0.26 3.08 -9.21
CA ILE A 137 1.30 4.01 -8.74
C ILE A 137 2.26 3.32 -7.77
N LEU A 138 1.79 2.49 -6.83
CA LEU A 138 2.64 1.72 -5.92
C LEU A 138 3.56 0.75 -6.67
N ILE A 139 3.07 0.12 -7.74
CA ILE A 139 3.89 -0.74 -8.61
C ILE A 139 4.97 0.08 -9.32
N VAL A 140 4.65 1.25 -9.86
CA VAL A 140 5.66 2.13 -10.48
C VAL A 140 6.72 2.55 -9.45
N LEU A 141 6.30 2.90 -8.24
CA LEU A 141 7.21 3.24 -7.14
C LEU A 141 8.12 2.05 -6.75
N SER A 142 7.60 0.82 -6.77
CA SER A 142 8.42 -0.36 -6.46
C SER A 142 9.45 -0.62 -7.56
N LEU A 143 9.08 -0.46 -8.84
CA LEU A 143 10.04 -0.55 -9.94
C LEU A 143 11.17 0.48 -9.80
N VAL A 144 10.83 1.73 -9.44
CA VAL A 144 11.84 2.76 -9.14
C VAL A 144 12.75 2.32 -7.99
N LEU A 145 12.20 1.73 -6.93
CA LEU A 145 12.99 1.18 -5.82
C LEU A 145 13.93 0.06 -6.27
N PHE A 146 13.45 -0.89 -7.08
CA PHE A 146 14.27 -1.98 -7.64
C PHE A 146 15.38 -1.45 -8.55
N LEU A 147 15.13 -0.42 -9.36
CA LEU A 147 16.18 0.26 -10.13
C LEU A 147 17.25 0.90 -9.23
N GLY A 148 16.97 1.13 -7.96
CA GLY A 148 17.98 1.53 -6.98
C GLY A 148 18.99 0.43 -6.65
N LEU A 149 18.58 -0.85 -6.69
CA LEU A 149 19.49 -1.99 -6.45
C LEU A 149 20.55 -2.13 -7.55
N THR A 150 20.22 -1.77 -8.78
CA THR A 150 21.15 -1.86 -9.92
C THR A 150 22.23 -0.78 -9.89
N LYS A 151 22.06 0.28 -9.07
CA LYS A 151 23.08 1.31 -8.89
C LYS A 151 24.24 0.78 -8.07
N SER A 152 25.47 1.02 -8.55
CA SER A 152 26.70 0.67 -7.83
C SER A 152 26.71 1.32 -6.44
N PRO A 153 27.16 0.59 -5.40
CA PRO A 153 27.51 1.21 -4.14
C PRO A 153 28.58 2.27 -4.45
N SER A 154 28.35 3.52 -4.01
CA SER A 154 29.33 4.59 -4.21
C SER A 154 30.72 4.07 -3.79
N PRO A 155 31.79 4.29 -4.59
CA PRO A 155 33.13 4.04 -4.08
C PRO A 155 33.23 4.87 -2.81
N ALA A 156 33.55 4.20 -1.70
CA ALA A 156 33.89 4.90 -0.47
C ALA A 156 34.95 5.93 -0.87
N LEU A 157 34.74 7.19 -0.46
CA LEU A 157 35.86 8.13 -0.43
C LEU A 157 36.93 7.45 0.42
N ASN A 158 37.96 6.93 -0.26
CA ASN A 158 39.23 6.62 0.36
C ASN A 158 39.79 7.96 0.85
N GLU A 159 39.41 8.34 2.07
CA GLU A 159 40.17 9.27 2.90
C GLU A 159 40.86 8.36 3.93
N LYS A 160 42.10 7.95 3.67
CA LYS A 160 43.34 8.61 4.14
C LYS A 160 43.33 8.89 5.63
#